data_AF-A0A1G5R0Z5-F1
#
_entry.id   AF-A0A1G5R0Z5-F1
#
_cell.length_a   1.000
_cell.length_b   1.000
_cell.length_c   1.000
_cell.angle_alpha   90.00
_cell.angle_beta   90.00
_cell.angle_gamma   90.00
#
_symmetry.space_group_name_H-M   'P 1'
#
loop_
_entity.id
_entity.type
_entity.pdbx_description
1 polymer ?
#
loop_
_entity_poly.entity_id
_entity_poly.type
_entity_poly.pdbx_seq_one_letter_code
_entity_poly.pdbx_strand_id
1 'polypeptide(L)'
;MDALLSPLVAIVKGWKEWGTVLQIWAILTLGFYNWLWRGVWRDEKTRKAINGWLGQDRVFTRYQRSLGRVLDQLDHWLSVPEINANRAPLSRAFSRGLIQTTMLWAVVYPFTLFLLQWLFGSALTLGGITLTSAPETEQILFVMVWISVVAGVLVAMRIALHVSFLCYLISFLAALGSSIAGPWLANQINTPLPDIVEILGMVAVVVVFTATAGLAGTTAITIAFSSTVANMELVIGAIVGALVIVVLGAAVLEVRVKRRSSSSLDSIGYILLLLSGLAALAQFIPETALPATNERSALLFLGFFPVLNALADFASIGATRYFLRRGLAKGNNATLCALSDLAVGLGIFFALGCGMIWLIDTVRFADGSALLDLEGLFEDLRHSPADQIWVLIMLGSTLLPTLLHAALGLTTVVLSHPEKLQKFISYLLHKGGEGYAPLGRLGQLLLSVVCASVVTLMGLMMYLITQFDHGWLLKHLIDIFEGFAQIIGAVSIVV
;
A
#
# COMPACT_ATOMS: atom_id res chain seq x y z
N MET A 1 -19.09 -10.69 35.54
CA MET A 1 -19.78 -9.45 35.08
C MET A 1 -18.78 -8.31 35.01
N ASP A 2 -17.92 -8.13 36.02
CA ASP A 2 -16.88 -7.09 36.03
C ASP A 2 -15.81 -7.24 34.93
N ALA A 3 -15.44 -8.47 34.55
CA ALA A 3 -14.53 -8.73 33.42
C ALA A 3 -15.13 -8.43 32.03
N LEU A 4 -16.47 -8.40 31.91
CA LEU A 4 -17.18 -8.04 30.67
C LEU A 4 -17.50 -6.53 30.60
N LEU A 5 -17.59 -5.87 31.76
CA LEU A 5 -17.87 -4.45 31.87
C LEU A 5 -16.61 -3.59 31.88
N SER A 6 -15.45 -4.13 32.28
CA SER A 6 -14.17 -3.40 32.26
C SER A 6 -13.82 -2.81 30.88
N PRO A 7 -13.99 -3.54 29.76
CA PRO A 7 -13.74 -2.97 28.43
C PRO A 7 -14.71 -1.85 28.10
N LEU A 8 -15.99 -1.99 28.46
CA LEU A 8 -17.02 -0.97 28.24
C LEU A 8 -16.76 0.29 29.06
N VAL A 9 -16.30 0.16 30.31
CA VAL A 9 -15.94 1.28 31.17
C VAL A 9 -14.65 1.96 30.70
N ALA A 10 -13.69 1.21 30.14
CA ALA A 10 -12.51 1.76 29.49
C ALA A 10 -12.86 2.53 28.19
N ILE A 11 -13.77 2.00 27.37
CA ILE A 11 -14.32 2.69 26.18
C ILE A 11 -14.94 4.03 26.58
N VAL A 12 -15.70 4.07 27.69
CA VAL A 12 -16.35 5.29 28.19
C VAL A 12 -15.35 6.27 28.80
N LYS A 13 -14.31 5.81 29.51
CA LYS A 13 -13.27 6.67 30.09
C LYS A 13 -12.33 7.29 29.04
N GLY A 14 -12.12 6.63 27.90
CA GLY A 14 -11.31 7.16 26.79
C GLY A 14 -11.94 8.33 26.02
N TRP A 15 -13.13 8.83 26.41
CA TRP A 15 -13.92 9.83 25.66
C TRP A 15 -13.15 11.10 25.25
N LYS A 16 -12.10 11.48 25.97
CA LYS A 16 -11.20 12.60 25.59
C LYS A 16 -10.38 12.30 24.33
N GLU A 17 -9.97 11.05 24.14
CA GLU A 17 -9.15 10.57 23.01
C GLU A 17 -10.01 10.22 21.79
N TRP A 18 -11.27 9.81 22.00
CA TRP A 18 -12.29 9.72 20.95
C TRP A 18 -12.59 11.07 20.29
N GLY A 19 -12.15 12.19 20.90
CA GLY A 19 -12.32 13.54 20.36
C GLY A 19 -11.86 13.64 18.90
N THR A 20 -10.71 13.06 18.55
CA THR A 20 -10.17 13.09 17.18
C THR A 20 -11.00 12.23 16.23
N VAL A 21 -11.41 11.02 16.64
CA VAL A 21 -12.25 10.13 15.82
C VAL A 21 -13.63 10.76 15.58
N LEU A 22 -14.23 11.36 16.60
CA LEU A 22 -15.50 12.08 16.50
C LEU A 22 -15.37 13.36 15.66
N GLN A 23 -14.25 14.08 15.75
CA GLN A 23 -13.96 15.23 14.88
C GLN A 23 -13.83 14.79 13.42
N ILE A 24 -13.08 13.74 13.13
CA ILE A 24 -12.95 13.18 11.78
C ILE A 24 -14.31 12.73 11.27
N TRP A 25 -15.09 11.99 12.07
CA TRP A 25 -16.45 11.58 11.70
C TRP A 25 -17.37 12.77 11.43
N ALA A 26 -17.31 13.83 12.25
CA ALA A 26 -18.08 15.04 12.06
C ALA A 26 -17.67 15.79 10.78
N ILE A 27 -16.37 15.92 10.52
CA ILE A 27 -15.83 16.53 9.29
C ILE A 27 -16.27 15.73 8.06
N LEU A 28 -16.15 14.40 8.09
CA LEU A 28 -16.60 13.52 7.01
C LEU A 28 -18.11 13.63 6.80
N THR A 29 -18.90 13.64 7.88
CA THR A 29 -20.36 13.80 7.82
C THR A 29 -20.71 15.13 7.15
N LEU A 30 -20.06 16.23 7.55
CA LEU A 30 -20.25 17.55 6.94
C LEU A 30 -19.80 17.59 5.47
N GLY A 31 -18.68 16.94 5.15
CA GLY A 31 -18.17 16.79 3.79
C GLY A 31 -19.15 16.05 2.89
N PHE A 32 -19.61 14.87 3.33
CA PHE A 32 -20.65 14.10 2.62
C PHE A 32 -21.97 14.86 2.56
N TYR A 33 -22.35 15.60 3.61
CA TYR A 33 -23.54 16.43 3.60
C TYR A 33 -23.43 17.53 2.54
N ASN A 34 -22.31 18.25 2.47
CA ASN A 34 -22.11 19.28 1.45
C ASN A 34 -22.02 18.71 0.03
N TRP A 35 -21.37 17.56 -0.14
CA TRP A 35 -21.31 16.85 -1.42
C TRP A 35 -22.71 16.39 -1.88
N LEU A 36 -23.47 15.74 -1.00
CA LEU A 36 -24.86 15.36 -1.25
C LEU A 36 -25.75 16.58 -1.44
N TRP A 37 -25.48 17.72 -0.81
CA TRP A 37 -26.29 18.93 -0.99
C TRP A 37 -26.27 19.38 -2.44
N ARG A 38 -25.07 19.41 -3.04
CA ARG A 38 -24.89 19.76 -4.45
C ARG A 38 -25.61 18.78 -5.37
N GLY A 39 -25.50 17.48 -5.10
CA GLY A 39 -26.15 16.45 -5.93
C GLY A 39 -27.67 16.37 -5.75
N VAL A 40 -28.16 16.34 -4.51
CA VAL A 40 -29.57 16.10 -4.15
C VAL A 40 -30.44 17.33 -4.37
N TRP A 41 -29.93 18.55 -4.18
CA TRP A 41 -30.76 19.76 -4.25
C TRP A 41 -30.56 20.60 -5.51
N ARG A 42 -29.38 20.56 -6.16
CA ARG A 42 -29.17 21.30 -7.42
C ARG A 42 -29.54 20.49 -8.65
N ASP A 43 -29.56 19.16 -8.56
CA ASP A 43 -29.84 18.28 -9.69
C ASP A 43 -30.97 17.29 -9.36
N GLU A 44 -32.16 17.56 -9.92
CA GLU A 44 -33.31 16.69 -9.79
C GLU A 44 -33.05 15.27 -10.32
N LYS A 45 -32.21 15.13 -11.35
CA LYS A 45 -31.84 13.83 -11.92
C LYS A 45 -31.03 13.02 -10.91
N THR A 46 -30.05 13.63 -10.26
CA THR A 46 -29.26 13.00 -9.19
C THR A 46 -30.13 12.67 -7.97
N ARG A 47 -31.05 13.55 -7.57
CA ARG A 47 -32.01 13.25 -6.49
C ARG A 47 -32.90 12.06 -6.79
N LYS A 48 -33.51 12.03 -7.98
CA LYS A 48 -34.31 10.89 -8.45
C LYS A 48 -33.47 9.61 -8.56
N ALA A 49 -32.20 9.72 -8.95
CA ALA A 49 -31.28 8.59 -9.01
C ALA A 49 -30.93 8.03 -7.62
N ILE A 50 -30.71 8.89 -6.61
CA ILE A 50 -30.44 8.50 -5.22
C ILE A 50 -31.70 7.93 -4.55
N ASN A 51 -32.86 8.56 -4.72
CA ASN A 51 -34.13 8.00 -4.24
C ASN A 51 -34.46 6.67 -4.92
N GLY A 52 -34.23 6.56 -6.23
CA GLY A 52 -34.35 5.28 -6.93
C GLY A 52 -33.28 4.26 -6.53
N TRP A 53 -32.14 4.70 -5.99
CA TRP A 53 -31.10 3.83 -5.43
C TRP A 53 -31.55 3.24 -4.09
N LEU A 54 -32.09 4.06 -3.20
CA LEU A 54 -32.55 3.65 -1.87
C LEU A 54 -33.93 2.97 -1.88
N GLY A 55 -34.84 3.36 -2.77
CA GLY A 55 -36.25 2.94 -2.74
C GLY A 55 -36.57 1.64 -3.49
N GLN A 56 -35.64 1.07 -4.26
CA GLN A 56 -35.80 -0.24 -4.89
C GLN A 56 -34.94 -1.25 -4.11
N ASP A 57 -35.36 -2.52 -3.98
CA ASP A 57 -34.62 -3.66 -3.38
C ASP A 57 -33.33 -4.02 -4.15
N ARG A 58 -32.60 -3.01 -4.63
CA ARG A 58 -31.57 -3.05 -5.65
C ARG A 58 -30.29 -2.35 -5.19
N VAL A 59 -30.18 -1.86 -3.95
CA VAL A 59 -28.90 -1.34 -3.40
C VAL A 59 -27.83 -2.42 -3.53
N PHE A 60 -28.13 -3.63 -3.04
CA PHE A 60 -27.26 -4.79 -3.18
C PHE A 60 -26.99 -5.15 -4.65
N THR A 61 -28.02 -5.22 -5.49
CA THR A 61 -27.85 -5.53 -6.93
C THR A 61 -27.01 -4.48 -7.67
N ARG A 62 -27.15 -3.19 -7.33
CA ARG A 62 -26.35 -2.11 -7.91
C ARG A 62 -24.93 -2.12 -7.38
N TYR A 63 -24.72 -2.41 -6.09
CA TYR A 63 -23.39 -2.70 -5.54
C TYR A 63 -22.72 -3.82 -6.32
N GLN A 64 -23.41 -4.95 -6.51
CA GLN A 64 -22.91 -6.07 -7.31
C GLN A 64 -22.54 -5.68 -8.74
N ARG A 65 -23.35 -4.84 -9.40
CA ARG A 65 -23.04 -4.33 -10.76
C ARG A 65 -21.87 -3.35 -10.78
N SER A 66 -21.77 -2.45 -9.80
CA SER A 66 -20.67 -1.49 -9.72
C SER A 66 -19.36 -2.19 -9.41
N LEU A 67 -19.37 -3.09 -8.42
CA LEU A 67 -18.25 -3.94 -8.08
C LEU A 67 -17.85 -4.83 -9.27
N GLY A 68 -18.84 -5.43 -9.95
CA GLY A 68 -18.61 -6.20 -11.18
C GLY A 68 -17.87 -5.38 -12.25
N ARG A 69 -18.31 -4.14 -12.51
CA ARG A 69 -17.64 -3.23 -13.46
C ARG A 69 -16.21 -2.88 -13.05
N VAL A 70 -15.97 -2.61 -11.76
CA VAL A 70 -14.62 -2.33 -11.26
C VAL A 70 -13.73 -3.56 -11.44
N LEU A 71 -14.23 -4.75 -11.11
CA LEU A 71 -13.48 -5.99 -11.32
C LEU A 71 -13.26 -6.27 -12.81
N ASP A 72 -14.22 -5.95 -13.69
CA ASP A 72 -14.07 -6.10 -15.14
C ASP A 72 -12.95 -5.19 -15.67
N GLN A 73 -12.84 -3.97 -15.15
CA GLN A 73 -11.75 -3.04 -15.46
C GLN A 73 -10.41 -3.56 -14.94
N LEU A 74 -10.35 -4.06 -13.70
CA LEU A 74 -9.14 -4.64 -13.13
C LEU A 74 -8.69 -5.87 -13.93
N ASP A 75 -9.62 -6.73 -14.34
CA ASP A 75 -9.31 -7.90 -15.17
C ASP A 75 -8.82 -7.48 -16.56
N HIS A 76 -9.40 -6.45 -17.18
CA HIS A 76 -8.90 -5.89 -18.44
C HIS A 76 -7.53 -5.22 -18.31
N TRP A 77 -7.16 -4.75 -17.13
CA TRP A 77 -5.85 -4.15 -16.92
C TRP A 77 -4.79 -5.20 -16.58
N LEU A 78 -5.12 -6.16 -15.73
CA LEU A 78 -4.15 -7.08 -15.11
C LEU A 78 -4.14 -8.48 -15.73
N SER A 79 -5.19 -8.88 -16.44
CA SER A 79 -5.44 -10.28 -16.79
C SER A 79 -5.72 -10.49 -18.29
N VAL A 80 -5.36 -9.54 -19.15
CA VAL A 80 -5.58 -9.64 -20.62
C VAL A 80 -5.07 -10.97 -21.20
N PRO A 81 -3.83 -11.42 -20.92
CA PRO A 81 -3.34 -12.69 -21.45
C PRO A 81 -4.18 -13.89 -20.99
N GLU A 82 -4.58 -13.91 -19.72
CA GLU A 82 -5.37 -14.98 -19.13
C GLU A 82 -6.83 -14.99 -19.61
N ILE A 83 -7.40 -13.81 -19.88
CA ILE A 83 -8.72 -13.66 -20.50
C ILE A 83 -8.69 -14.18 -21.94
N ASN A 84 -7.70 -13.75 -22.73
CA ASN A 84 -7.55 -14.18 -24.13
C ASN A 84 -7.32 -15.68 -24.26
N ALA A 85 -6.57 -16.27 -23.30
CA ALA A 85 -6.36 -17.71 -23.22
C ALA A 85 -7.52 -18.48 -22.54
N ASN A 86 -8.63 -17.80 -22.23
CA ASN A 86 -9.81 -18.34 -21.55
C ASN A 86 -9.48 -19.17 -20.29
N ARG A 87 -8.51 -18.73 -19.48
CA ARG A 87 -8.09 -19.47 -18.28
C ARG A 87 -9.17 -19.46 -17.20
N ALA A 88 -9.06 -20.37 -16.24
CA ALA A 88 -9.96 -20.50 -15.10
C ALA A 88 -10.02 -19.22 -14.25
N PRO A 89 -11.12 -18.98 -13.49
CA PRO A 89 -11.29 -17.77 -12.69
C PRO A 89 -10.15 -17.52 -11.68
N LEU A 90 -9.62 -18.59 -11.08
CA LEU A 90 -8.49 -18.51 -10.16
C LEU A 90 -7.25 -17.94 -10.87
N SER A 91 -6.90 -18.46 -12.06
CA SER A 91 -5.76 -17.96 -12.83
C SER A 91 -5.94 -16.51 -13.29
N ARG A 92 -7.18 -16.06 -13.54
CA ARG A 92 -7.45 -14.65 -13.87
C ARG A 92 -7.25 -13.72 -12.66
N ALA A 93 -7.63 -14.18 -11.47
CA ALA A 93 -7.43 -13.43 -10.23
C ALA A 93 -5.93 -13.33 -9.88
N PHE A 94 -5.20 -14.44 -10.04
CA PHE A 94 -3.75 -14.55 -9.84
C PHE A 94 -2.99 -14.41 -11.16
N SER A 95 -3.22 -13.29 -11.86
CA SER A 95 -2.69 -13.05 -13.20
C SER A 95 -1.23 -12.58 -13.19
N ARG A 96 -0.57 -12.73 -14.34
CA ARG A 96 0.77 -12.21 -14.57
C ARG A 96 0.84 -10.68 -14.43
N GLY A 97 -0.16 -9.96 -14.94
CA GLY A 97 -0.18 -8.50 -14.80
C GLY A 97 -0.29 -8.07 -13.33
N LEU A 98 -0.98 -8.87 -12.50
CA LEU A 98 -1.05 -8.59 -11.06
C LEU A 98 0.34 -8.68 -10.41
N ILE A 99 1.07 -9.78 -10.59
CA ILE A 99 2.38 -9.95 -9.93
C ILE A 99 3.42 -8.93 -10.41
N GLN A 100 3.38 -8.55 -11.69
CA GLN A 100 4.24 -7.48 -12.20
C GLN A 100 3.91 -6.13 -11.56
N THR A 101 2.62 -5.87 -11.35
CA THR A 101 2.16 -4.62 -10.74
C THR A 101 2.46 -4.57 -9.24
N THR A 102 2.27 -5.68 -8.51
CA THR A 102 2.60 -5.71 -7.07
C THR A 102 4.11 -5.63 -6.83
N MET A 103 4.93 -6.25 -7.67
CA MET A 103 6.39 -6.07 -7.64
C MET A 103 6.79 -4.60 -7.87
N LEU A 104 6.15 -3.94 -8.84
CA LEU A 104 6.37 -2.51 -9.08
C LEU A 104 6.00 -1.69 -7.84
N TRP A 105 4.79 -1.88 -7.31
CA TRP A 105 4.31 -1.14 -6.15
C TRP A 105 5.15 -1.37 -4.90
N ALA A 106 5.61 -2.59 -4.68
CA ALA A 106 6.40 -2.92 -3.50
C ALA A 106 7.74 -2.19 -3.44
N VAL A 107 8.30 -1.84 -4.61
CA VAL A 107 9.47 -0.96 -4.69
C VAL A 107 9.04 0.50 -4.54
N VAL A 108 7.94 0.93 -5.16
CA VAL A 108 7.55 2.34 -5.23
C VAL A 108 7.00 2.89 -3.90
N TYR A 109 6.17 2.13 -3.18
CA TYR A 109 5.46 2.64 -2.02
C TYR A 109 6.39 3.00 -0.85
N PRO A 110 7.46 2.25 -0.50
CA PRO A 110 8.34 2.62 0.60
C PRO A 110 8.99 3.99 0.35
N PHE A 111 9.52 4.21 -0.86
CA PHE A 111 10.07 5.52 -1.25
C PHE A 111 9.00 6.62 -1.23
N THR A 112 7.78 6.31 -1.69
CA THR A 112 6.68 7.28 -1.67
C THR A 112 6.30 7.68 -0.24
N LEU A 113 6.26 6.72 0.70
CA LEU A 113 5.95 6.98 2.10
C LEU A 113 7.06 7.80 2.77
N PHE A 114 8.32 7.47 2.53
CA PHE A 114 9.45 8.26 3.06
C PHE A 114 9.44 9.69 2.52
N LEU A 115 9.18 9.84 1.22
CA LEU A 115 9.04 11.15 0.60
C LEU A 115 7.87 11.93 1.19
N LEU A 116 6.71 11.29 1.41
CA LEU A 116 5.56 11.94 2.03
C LEU A 116 5.88 12.36 3.48
N GLN A 117 6.48 11.48 4.28
CA GLN A 117 6.92 11.79 5.65
C GLN A 117 7.83 13.01 5.66
N TRP A 118 8.82 13.05 4.75
CA TRP A 118 9.72 14.18 4.62
C TRP A 118 8.99 15.46 4.21
N LEU A 119 8.12 15.40 3.18
CA LEU A 119 7.30 16.53 2.75
C LEU A 119 6.36 17.08 3.86
N PHE A 120 6.05 16.29 4.89
CA PHE A 120 5.32 16.72 6.09
C PHE A 120 6.23 17.34 7.18
N GLY A 121 7.49 17.62 6.88
CA GLY A 121 8.42 18.31 7.78
C GLY A 121 9.12 17.39 8.78
N SER A 122 9.05 16.08 8.60
CA SER A 122 9.77 15.12 9.45
C SER A 122 11.13 14.80 8.85
N ALA A 123 12.13 14.54 9.70
CA ALA A 123 13.36 13.92 9.25
C ALA A 123 13.04 12.53 8.66
N LEU A 124 13.78 12.14 7.63
CA LEU A 124 13.60 10.82 7.03
C LEU A 124 14.49 9.86 7.80
N THR A 125 13.85 9.07 8.67
CA THR A 125 14.54 8.06 9.46
C THR A 125 14.23 6.65 8.95
N LEU A 126 15.27 5.82 8.84
CA LEU A 126 15.17 4.42 8.45
C LEU A 126 15.89 3.56 9.49
N GLY A 127 15.15 2.76 10.28
CA GLY A 127 15.77 1.89 11.28
C GLY A 127 16.68 2.62 12.27
N GLY A 128 16.29 3.83 12.71
CA GLY A 128 17.08 4.68 13.61
C GLY A 128 18.11 5.59 12.92
N ILE A 129 18.33 5.45 11.61
CA ILE A 129 19.25 6.27 10.83
C ILE A 129 18.52 7.49 10.33
N THR A 130 19.00 8.70 10.61
CA THR A 130 18.55 9.87 9.86
C THR A 130 19.24 9.85 8.49
N LEU A 131 18.48 9.49 7.45
CA LEU A 131 18.95 9.54 6.05
C LEU A 131 19.03 11.00 5.59
N THR A 132 17.99 11.77 5.87
CA THR A 132 17.98 13.22 5.57
C THR A 132 17.30 13.98 6.71
N SER A 133 17.83 15.15 7.00
CA SER A 133 17.29 16.03 8.04
C SER A 133 15.87 16.51 7.70
N ALA A 134 15.17 17.04 8.71
CA ALA A 134 13.83 17.58 8.52
C ALA A 134 13.89 18.78 7.56
N PRO A 135 13.01 18.86 6.56
CA PRO A 135 13.17 19.88 5.53
C PRO A 135 12.78 21.28 5.96
N GLU A 136 13.45 22.24 5.36
CA GLU A 136 13.00 23.62 5.33
C GLU A 136 11.89 23.81 4.27
N THR A 137 11.03 24.82 4.47
CA THR A 137 9.89 25.12 3.58
C THR A 137 10.33 25.29 2.11
N GLU A 138 11.50 25.87 1.87
CA GLU A 138 12.04 26.09 0.52
C GLU A 138 12.41 24.76 -0.17
N GLN A 139 12.92 23.79 0.59
CA GLN A 139 13.26 22.46 0.09
C GLN A 139 12.00 21.66 -0.25
N ILE A 140 10.95 21.75 0.58
CA ILE A 140 9.63 21.15 0.29
C ILE A 140 9.08 21.71 -1.02
N LEU A 141 9.05 23.04 -1.17
CA LEU A 141 8.57 23.72 -2.37
C LEU A 141 9.35 23.29 -3.61
N PHE A 142 10.67 23.24 -3.54
CA PHE A 142 11.52 22.78 -4.63
C PHE A 142 11.20 21.35 -5.06
N VAL A 143 11.15 20.41 -4.10
CA VAL A 143 10.86 18.99 -4.37
C VAL A 143 9.45 18.81 -4.92
N MET A 144 8.45 19.53 -4.42
CA MET A 144 7.08 19.49 -4.96
C MET A 144 7.00 19.97 -6.41
N VAL A 145 7.67 21.08 -6.74
CA VAL A 145 7.74 21.60 -8.11
C VAL A 145 8.43 20.60 -9.01
N TRP A 146 9.56 20.04 -8.57
CA TRP A 146 10.30 19.05 -9.34
C TRP A 146 9.51 17.76 -9.59
N ILE A 147 8.86 17.19 -8.57
CA ILE A 147 7.96 16.03 -8.72
C ILE A 147 6.85 16.35 -9.72
N SER A 148 6.28 17.56 -9.67
CA SER A 148 5.22 17.98 -10.60
C SER A 148 5.73 18.03 -12.05
N VAL A 149 6.95 18.51 -12.27
CA VAL A 149 7.61 18.50 -13.59
C VAL A 149 7.80 17.06 -14.06
N VAL A 150 8.39 16.20 -13.22
CA VAL A 150 8.66 14.80 -13.57
C VAL A 150 7.35 14.04 -13.87
N ALA A 151 6.32 14.20 -13.03
CA ALA A 151 5.00 13.61 -13.25
C ALA A 151 4.37 14.11 -14.55
N GLY A 152 4.47 15.41 -14.85
CA GLY A 152 4.00 15.99 -16.10
C GLY A 152 4.69 15.37 -17.33
N VAL A 153 6.00 15.16 -17.26
CA VAL A 153 6.75 14.51 -18.35
C VAL A 153 6.40 13.03 -18.49
N LEU A 154 6.18 12.30 -17.38
CA LEU A 154 5.72 10.91 -17.43
C LEU A 154 4.32 10.78 -18.06
N VAL A 155 3.40 11.70 -17.76
CA VAL A 155 2.09 11.77 -18.43
C VAL A 155 2.25 12.04 -19.92
N ALA A 156 3.11 12.99 -20.30
CA ALA A 156 3.43 13.27 -21.70
C ALA A 156 4.02 12.04 -22.41
N MET A 157 4.90 11.29 -21.74
CA MET A 157 5.49 10.05 -22.24
C MET A 157 4.42 8.97 -22.48
N ARG A 158 3.46 8.83 -21.56
CA ARG A 158 2.34 7.88 -21.73
C ARG A 158 1.44 8.25 -22.90
N ILE A 159 1.19 9.54 -23.11
CA ILE A 159 0.46 10.01 -24.31
C ILE A 159 1.29 9.70 -25.56
N ALA A 160 2.60 9.98 -25.51
CA ALA A 160 3.51 9.79 -26.63
C ALA A 160 3.68 8.33 -27.07
N LEU A 161 3.53 7.36 -26.15
CA LEU A 161 3.48 5.91 -26.47
C LEU A 161 2.42 5.57 -27.53
N HIS A 162 1.32 6.33 -27.57
CA HIS A 162 0.23 6.13 -28.52
C HIS A 162 0.37 6.99 -29.79
N VAL A 163 1.38 7.86 -29.86
CA VAL A 163 1.63 8.75 -31.01
C VAL A 163 2.75 8.20 -31.89
N SER A 164 3.95 8.06 -31.34
CA SER A 164 5.10 7.49 -32.06
C SER A 164 6.24 7.13 -31.10
N PHE A 165 7.09 6.17 -31.51
CA PHE A 165 8.29 5.81 -30.76
C PHE A 165 9.25 7.00 -30.57
N LEU A 166 9.34 7.91 -31.55
CA LEU A 166 10.20 9.10 -31.45
C LEU A 166 9.69 10.09 -30.39
N CYS A 167 8.38 10.33 -30.35
CA CYS A 167 7.78 11.17 -29.30
C CYS A 167 7.97 10.55 -27.90
N TYR A 168 7.85 9.22 -27.81
CA TYR A 168 8.12 8.48 -26.58
C TYR A 168 9.58 8.65 -26.15
N LEU A 169 10.54 8.47 -27.06
CA LEU A 169 11.96 8.62 -26.79
C LEU A 169 12.31 10.05 -26.34
N ILE A 170 11.77 11.08 -26.99
CA ILE A 170 11.97 12.48 -26.59
C ILE A 170 11.42 12.74 -25.20
N SER A 171 10.21 12.24 -24.90
CA SER A 171 9.60 12.40 -23.58
C SER A 171 10.38 11.64 -22.50
N PHE A 172 10.90 10.46 -22.83
CA PHE A 172 11.77 9.68 -21.95
C PHE A 172 13.07 10.43 -21.65
N LEU A 173 13.74 10.98 -22.66
CA LEU A 173 14.95 11.79 -22.49
C LEU A 173 14.67 13.07 -21.70
N ALA A 174 13.51 13.69 -21.88
CA ALA A 174 13.07 14.82 -21.07
C ALA A 174 12.82 14.41 -19.61
N ALA A 175 12.24 13.22 -19.35
CA ALA A 175 12.01 12.72 -18.00
C ALA A 175 13.35 12.44 -17.30
N LEU A 176 14.27 11.80 -18.01
CA LEU A 176 15.62 11.52 -17.55
C LEU A 176 16.38 12.82 -17.28
N GLY A 177 16.34 13.77 -18.22
CA GLY A 177 16.97 15.09 -18.10
C GLY A 177 16.40 15.89 -16.94
N SER A 178 15.08 15.87 -16.72
CA SER A 178 14.43 16.52 -15.57
C SER A 178 14.84 15.87 -14.25
N SER A 179 15.00 14.54 -14.25
CA SER A 179 15.43 13.79 -13.07
C SER A 179 16.87 14.10 -12.67
N ILE A 180 17.75 14.36 -13.65
CA ILE A 180 19.17 14.71 -13.45
C ILE A 180 19.34 16.22 -13.19
N ALA A 181 18.53 17.08 -13.81
CA ALA A 181 18.60 18.53 -13.65
C ALA A 181 18.17 18.99 -12.26
N GLY A 182 17.28 18.26 -11.57
CA GLY A 182 16.87 18.55 -10.20
C GLY A 182 18.06 18.65 -9.24
N PRO A 183 18.89 17.58 -9.10
CA PRO A 183 20.07 17.61 -8.23
C PRO A 183 21.05 18.72 -8.58
N TRP A 184 21.26 18.97 -9.87
CA TRP A 184 22.13 20.05 -10.34
C TRP A 184 21.60 21.44 -9.97
N LEU A 185 20.29 21.67 -10.11
CA LEU A 185 19.65 22.95 -9.79
C LEU A 185 19.65 23.21 -8.28
N ALA A 186 19.43 22.16 -7.47
CA ALA A 186 19.54 22.21 -6.01
C ALA A 186 20.94 22.71 -5.55
N ASN A 187 22.00 22.29 -6.26
CA ASN A 187 23.35 22.76 -5.99
C ASN A 187 23.56 24.26 -6.26
N GLN A 188 22.88 24.80 -7.29
CA GLN A 188 23.02 26.21 -7.65
C GLN A 188 22.26 27.15 -6.69
N ILE A 189 21.30 26.63 -5.92
CA ILE A 189 20.47 27.42 -4.99
C ILE A 189 20.95 27.35 -3.52
N ASN A 190 22.17 26.87 -3.26
CA ASN A 190 22.76 26.78 -1.90
C ASN A 190 21.95 25.98 -0.87
N THR A 191 21.03 25.12 -1.31
CA THR A 191 20.40 24.15 -0.41
C THR A 191 21.42 23.06 -0.04
N PRO A 192 21.57 22.68 1.24
CA PRO A 192 22.55 21.67 1.65
C PRO A 192 22.36 20.37 0.87
N LEU A 193 23.36 20.05 0.03
CA LEU A 193 23.33 18.97 -0.95
C LEU A 193 23.07 17.56 -0.42
N PRO A 194 23.65 17.14 0.73
CA PRO A 194 23.58 15.74 1.14
C PRO A 194 22.14 15.26 1.30
N ASP A 195 21.32 16.10 1.94
CA ASP A 195 19.93 15.81 2.28
C ASP A 195 18.99 15.74 1.07
N ILE A 196 19.27 16.50 0.00
CA ILE A 196 18.42 16.59 -1.19
C ILE A 196 18.85 15.59 -2.27
N VAL A 197 20.15 15.32 -2.42
CA VAL A 197 20.66 14.36 -3.41
C VAL A 197 20.13 12.95 -3.16
N GLU A 198 19.99 12.55 -1.89
CA GLU A 198 19.41 11.25 -1.53
C GLU A 198 17.94 11.13 -1.95
N ILE A 199 17.12 12.15 -1.69
CA ILE A 199 15.69 12.18 -2.06
C ILE A 199 15.52 12.18 -3.57
N LEU A 200 16.31 13.00 -4.27
CA LEU A 200 16.27 13.08 -5.73
C LEU A 200 16.75 11.79 -6.37
N GLY A 201 17.72 11.10 -5.76
CA GLY A 201 18.13 9.75 -6.10
C GLY A 201 16.97 8.77 -5.99
N MET A 202 16.28 8.73 -4.84
CA MET A 202 15.12 7.86 -4.60
C MET A 202 14.00 8.08 -5.63
N VAL A 203 13.67 9.33 -5.93
CA VAL A 203 12.62 9.64 -6.92
C VAL A 203 13.08 9.30 -8.34
N ALA A 204 14.35 9.51 -8.69
CA ALA A 204 14.89 9.05 -9.97
C ALA A 204 14.80 7.52 -10.11
N VAL A 205 15.06 6.75 -9.04
CA VAL A 205 14.85 5.28 -9.03
C VAL A 205 13.39 4.97 -9.35
N VAL A 206 12.45 5.57 -8.63
CA VAL A 206 11.00 5.35 -8.81
C VAL A 206 10.57 5.67 -10.24
N VAL A 207 11.06 6.78 -10.80
CA VAL A 207 10.72 7.26 -12.15
C VAL A 207 11.29 6.36 -13.23
N VAL A 208 12.55 5.93 -13.11
CA VAL A 208 13.16 5.00 -14.06
C VAL A 208 12.47 3.64 -13.97
N PHE A 209 12.16 3.15 -12.77
CA PHE A 209 11.49 1.86 -12.57
C PHE A 209 10.06 1.86 -13.13
N THR A 210 9.28 2.93 -12.91
CA THR A 210 7.93 3.09 -13.47
C THR A 210 7.93 3.33 -14.99
N ALA A 211 8.89 4.09 -15.52
CA ALA A 211 9.04 4.31 -16.96
C ALA A 211 9.45 3.03 -17.72
N THR A 212 10.22 2.14 -17.08
CA THR A 212 10.78 0.94 -17.69
C THR A 212 9.94 -0.32 -17.47
N ALA A 213 9.00 -0.34 -16.52
CA ALA A 213 8.10 -1.47 -16.29
C ALA A 213 7.24 -1.86 -17.52
N GLY A 214 7.12 -0.98 -18.52
CA GLY A 214 6.43 -1.25 -19.79
C GLY A 214 7.25 -1.93 -20.90
N LEU A 215 8.58 -1.89 -20.84
CA LEU A 215 9.47 -2.44 -21.86
C LEU A 215 10.72 -2.97 -21.19
N ALA A 216 10.99 -4.27 -21.27
CA ALA A 216 12.22 -5.00 -20.89
C ALA A 216 13.43 -4.10 -20.56
N GLY A 217 13.40 -3.42 -19.42
CA GLY A 217 14.04 -2.11 -19.26
C GLY A 217 15.14 -2.12 -18.23
N THR A 218 15.89 -3.21 -18.20
CA THR A 218 16.92 -3.45 -17.20
C THR A 218 18.28 -2.93 -17.64
N THR A 219 18.44 -2.65 -18.93
CA THR A 219 19.60 -1.94 -19.46
C THR A 219 19.57 -0.44 -19.17
N ALA A 220 18.40 0.21 -19.15
CA ALA A 220 18.29 1.64 -18.86
C ALA A 220 18.45 1.97 -17.36
N ILE A 221 17.97 1.08 -16.48
CA ILE A 221 18.17 1.16 -15.02
C ILE A 221 19.66 1.22 -14.70
N THR A 222 20.48 0.40 -15.37
CA THR A 222 21.92 0.29 -15.09
C THR A 222 22.71 1.57 -15.40
N ILE A 223 22.36 2.28 -16.49
CA ILE A 223 23.11 3.45 -16.97
C ILE A 223 22.80 4.72 -16.17
N ALA A 224 21.54 4.89 -15.73
CA ALA A 224 21.15 6.02 -14.88
C ALA A 224 21.66 5.87 -13.43
N PHE A 225 21.74 4.63 -12.93
CA PHE A 225 22.24 4.35 -11.59
C PHE A 225 23.76 4.46 -11.48
N SER A 226 24.51 3.99 -12.49
CA SER A 226 25.99 4.01 -12.44
C SER A 226 26.58 5.41 -12.44
N SER A 227 25.90 6.40 -13.03
CA SER A 227 26.39 7.78 -13.09
C SER A 227 26.08 8.59 -11.83
N THR A 228 25.02 8.24 -11.09
CA THR A 228 24.63 8.93 -9.84
C THR A 228 25.38 8.37 -8.63
N VAL A 229 25.69 7.07 -8.64
CA VAL A 229 26.36 6.35 -7.54
C VAL A 229 27.89 6.46 -7.59
N ALA A 230 28.46 6.90 -8.71
CA ALA A 230 29.91 7.14 -8.83
C ALA A 230 30.47 8.17 -7.84
N ASN A 231 29.59 8.96 -7.18
CA ASN A 231 29.96 9.96 -6.17
C ASN A 231 29.50 9.61 -4.74
N MET A 232 28.83 8.47 -4.53
CA MET A 232 28.49 7.96 -3.19
C MET A 232 29.63 7.07 -2.70
N GLU A 233 29.95 7.12 -1.40
CA GLU A 233 31.03 6.34 -0.80
C GLU A 233 30.99 4.85 -1.17
N LEU A 234 32.17 4.21 -1.18
CA LEU A 234 32.47 2.87 -1.72
C LEU A 234 31.48 1.76 -1.29
N VAL A 235 30.85 1.92 -0.13
CA VAL A 235 29.94 0.97 0.52
C VAL A 235 28.55 0.97 -0.11
N ILE A 236 27.96 2.14 -0.37
CA ILE A 236 26.66 2.27 -1.04
C ILE A 236 26.78 1.76 -2.48
N GLY A 237 27.92 2.01 -3.13
CA GLY A 237 28.22 1.48 -4.47
C GLY A 237 28.25 -0.04 -4.56
N ALA A 238 28.69 -0.74 -3.51
CA ALA A 238 28.75 -2.20 -3.47
C ALA A 238 27.37 -2.86 -3.24
N ILE A 239 26.57 -2.32 -2.30
CA ILE A 239 25.19 -2.78 -2.05
C ILE A 239 24.35 -2.58 -3.31
N VAL A 240 24.47 -1.39 -3.91
CA VAL A 240 23.79 -1.03 -5.15
C VAL A 240 24.27 -1.91 -6.30
N GLY A 241 25.58 -2.14 -6.44
CA GLY A 241 26.14 -3.00 -7.48
C GLY A 241 25.60 -4.42 -7.40
N ALA A 242 25.47 -4.97 -6.19
CA ALA A 242 24.93 -6.30 -5.99
C ALA A 242 23.41 -6.38 -6.21
N LEU A 243 22.65 -5.35 -5.79
CA LEU A 243 21.23 -5.21 -6.10
C LEU A 243 21.00 -5.13 -7.61
N VAL A 244 21.84 -4.36 -8.31
CA VAL A 244 21.83 -4.22 -9.77
C VAL A 244 22.15 -5.54 -10.47
N ILE A 245 23.11 -6.34 -9.97
CA ILE A 245 23.43 -7.67 -10.52
C ILE A 245 22.26 -8.64 -10.34
N VAL A 246 21.60 -8.61 -9.18
CA VAL A 246 20.45 -9.47 -8.86
C VAL A 246 19.22 -9.07 -9.69
N VAL A 247 18.97 -7.77 -9.86
CA VAL A 247 17.94 -7.21 -10.75
C VAL A 247 18.23 -7.51 -12.22
N LEU A 248 19.48 -7.38 -12.67
CA LEU A 248 19.93 -7.74 -14.02
C LEU A 248 19.78 -9.24 -14.28
N GLY A 249 20.15 -10.08 -13.30
CA GLY A 249 19.99 -11.53 -13.36
C GLY A 249 18.52 -11.92 -13.52
N ALA A 250 17.65 -11.38 -12.67
CA ALA A 250 16.21 -11.62 -12.73
C ALA A 250 15.58 -11.12 -14.04
N ALA A 251 16.06 -10.00 -14.55
CA ALA A 251 15.59 -9.43 -15.80
C ALA A 251 16.00 -10.20 -17.06
N VAL A 252 17.25 -10.65 -17.12
CA VAL A 252 17.75 -11.52 -18.19
C VAL A 252 16.97 -12.83 -18.17
N LEU A 253 16.65 -13.34 -16.99
CA LEU A 253 15.78 -14.50 -16.81
C LEU A 253 14.34 -14.23 -17.24
N GLU A 254 13.77 -13.05 -16.96
CA GLU A 254 12.42 -12.67 -17.39
C GLU A 254 12.32 -12.50 -18.92
N VAL A 255 13.35 -11.96 -19.57
CA VAL A 255 13.41 -11.84 -21.04
C VAL A 255 13.46 -13.22 -21.70
N ARG A 256 14.20 -14.17 -21.12
CA ARG A 256 14.18 -15.58 -21.54
C ARG A 256 12.84 -16.26 -21.18
N VAL A 257 12.29 -15.87 -20.03
CA VAL A 257 10.94 -16.07 -19.47
C VAL A 257 9.81 -15.95 -20.46
N LYS A 258 9.66 -14.69 -20.90
CA LYS A 258 8.67 -14.20 -21.84
C LYS A 258 8.61 -15.01 -23.13
N ARG A 259 9.70 -15.67 -23.52
CA ARG A 259 9.76 -16.51 -24.73
C ARG A 259 9.28 -17.94 -24.52
N ARG A 260 9.18 -18.45 -23.28
CA ARG A 260 8.98 -19.89 -23.02
C ARG A 260 7.79 -20.24 -22.12
N SER A 261 7.36 -19.37 -21.20
CA SER A 261 6.19 -19.65 -20.36
C SER A 261 5.41 -18.41 -19.96
N SER A 262 4.09 -18.58 -19.80
CA SER A 262 3.08 -17.51 -19.67
C SER A 262 2.35 -17.53 -18.32
N SER A 263 2.86 -18.23 -17.31
CA SER A 263 2.16 -18.42 -16.04
C SER A 263 2.67 -17.48 -14.95
N SER A 264 1.79 -17.11 -14.01
CA SER A 264 2.17 -16.37 -12.80
C SER A 264 3.07 -17.19 -11.86
N LEU A 265 3.01 -18.53 -11.94
CA LEU A 265 3.88 -19.42 -11.16
C LEU A 265 5.36 -19.24 -11.54
N ASP A 266 5.66 -19.00 -12.82
CA ASP A 266 7.03 -18.74 -13.26
C ASP A 266 7.57 -17.45 -12.63
N SER A 267 6.73 -16.41 -12.57
CA SER A 267 7.06 -15.15 -11.90
C SER A 267 7.29 -15.31 -10.40
N ILE A 268 6.48 -16.13 -9.71
CA ILE A 268 6.73 -16.48 -8.30
C ILE A 268 8.07 -17.19 -8.16
N GLY A 269 8.36 -18.16 -9.03
CA GLY A 269 9.66 -18.86 -9.05
C GLY A 269 10.83 -17.89 -9.20
N TYR A 270 10.70 -16.87 -10.06
CA TYR A 270 11.71 -15.82 -10.19
C TYR A 270 11.90 -14.99 -8.94
N ILE A 271 10.81 -14.64 -8.27
CA ILE A 271 10.87 -13.86 -7.03
C ILE A 271 11.52 -14.68 -5.92
N LEU A 272 11.18 -15.96 -5.80
CA LEU A 272 11.84 -16.85 -4.84
C LEU A 272 13.32 -17.03 -5.14
N LEU A 273 13.70 -17.11 -6.43
CA LEU A 273 15.10 -17.14 -6.83
C LEU A 273 15.82 -15.82 -6.49
N LEU A 274 15.15 -14.66 -6.68
CA LEU A 274 15.66 -13.34 -6.31
C LEU A 274 15.93 -13.28 -4.81
N LEU A 275 14.95 -13.68 -3.99
CA LEU A 275 15.08 -13.73 -2.53
C LEU A 275 16.23 -14.66 -2.10
N SER A 276 16.32 -15.84 -2.71
CA SER A 276 17.40 -16.79 -2.44
C SER A 276 18.77 -16.24 -2.84
N GLY A 277 18.84 -15.51 -3.96
CA GLY A 277 20.04 -14.82 -4.42
C GLY A 277 20.47 -13.69 -3.49
N LEU A 278 19.52 -12.88 -3.01
CA LEU A 278 19.77 -11.84 -2.00
C LEU A 278 20.25 -12.44 -0.67
N ALA A 279 19.62 -13.54 -0.23
CA ALA A 279 20.01 -14.27 0.97
C ALA A 279 21.43 -14.82 0.85
N ALA A 280 21.75 -15.47 -0.27
CA ALA A 280 23.10 -15.96 -0.54
C ALA A 280 24.11 -14.82 -0.59
N LEU A 281 23.79 -13.71 -1.27
CA LEU A 281 24.66 -12.54 -1.35
C LEU A 281 24.99 -11.98 0.03
N ALA A 282 24.01 -11.86 0.94
CA ALA A 282 24.23 -11.35 2.29
C ALA A 282 25.31 -12.15 3.04
N GLN A 283 25.38 -13.47 2.84
CA GLN A 283 26.39 -14.34 3.43
C GLN A 283 27.82 -14.10 2.90
N PHE A 284 27.96 -13.44 1.75
CA PHE A 284 29.26 -13.10 1.15
C PHE A 284 29.69 -11.66 1.40
N ILE A 285 28.87 -10.83 2.06
CA ILE A 285 29.24 -9.44 2.37
C ILE A 285 30.15 -9.47 3.61
N PRO A 286 31.43 -9.08 3.50
CA PRO A 286 32.35 -9.03 4.64
C PRO A 286 31.99 -7.88 5.58
N GLU A 287 32.28 -8.04 6.86
CA GLU A 287 31.98 -7.05 7.93
C GLU A 287 32.52 -5.65 7.62
N THR A 288 33.72 -5.56 7.05
CA THR A 288 34.35 -4.28 6.67
C THR A 288 33.61 -3.53 5.56
N ALA A 289 32.72 -4.21 4.83
CA ALA A 289 31.92 -3.59 3.78
C ALA A 289 30.62 -2.98 4.31
N LEU A 290 30.11 -3.39 5.48
CA LEU A 290 28.94 -2.79 6.14
C LEU A 290 29.17 -2.63 7.65
N PRO A 291 30.09 -1.74 8.05
CA PRO A 291 30.52 -1.59 9.44
C PRO A 291 29.46 -1.03 10.39
N ALA A 292 28.34 -0.47 9.88
CA ALA A 292 27.25 0.03 10.72
C ALA A 292 25.97 -0.83 10.62
N THR A 293 25.31 -1.09 11.77
CA THR A 293 23.94 -1.67 11.88
C THR A 293 22.93 -0.98 10.95
N ASN A 294 23.19 0.29 10.72
CA ASN A 294 22.45 1.20 9.88
C ASN A 294 22.44 0.76 8.39
N GLU A 295 23.58 0.42 7.81
CA GLU A 295 23.67 0.05 6.40
C GLU A 295 23.06 -1.33 6.11
N ARG A 296 23.08 -2.22 7.11
CA ARG A 296 22.42 -3.53 7.07
C ARG A 296 20.89 -3.40 7.02
N SER A 297 20.35 -2.41 7.72
CA SER A 297 18.93 -2.07 7.67
C SER A 297 18.50 -1.63 6.26
N ALA A 298 19.30 -0.82 5.56
CA ALA A 298 18.97 -0.43 4.18
C ALA A 298 18.80 -1.62 3.23
N LEU A 299 19.58 -2.69 3.40
CA LEU A 299 19.48 -3.92 2.59
C LEU A 299 18.18 -4.69 2.85
N LEU A 300 17.69 -4.68 4.09
CA LEU A 300 16.35 -5.20 4.42
C LEU A 300 15.24 -4.37 3.77
N PHE A 301 15.29 -3.05 3.95
CA PHE A 301 14.24 -2.13 3.51
C PHE A 301 14.14 -1.95 2.00
N LEU A 302 15.27 -2.02 1.29
CA LEU A 302 15.31 -1.84 -0.17
C LEU A 302 15.38 -3.15 -0.94
N GLY A 303 15.81 -4.24 -0.28
CA GLY A 303 15.97 -5.56 -0.87
C GLY A 303 14.87 -6.53 -0.44
N PHE A 304 14.98 -7.07 0.77
CA PHE A 304 14.14 -8.20 1.20
C PHE A 304 12.67 -7.83 1.41
N PHE A 305 12.38 -6.73 2.11
CA PHE A 305 11.01 -6.36 2.47
C PHE A 305 10.13 -6.04 1.26
N PRO A 306 10.56 -5.22 0.28
CA PRO A 306 9.77 -5.00 -0.94
C PRO A 306 9.40 -6.31 -1.63
N VAL A 307 10.35 -7.23 -1.74
CA VAL A 307 10.15 -8.48 -2.47
C VAL A 307 9.20 -9.43 -1.73
N LEU A 308 9.32 -9.55 -0.41
CA LEU A 308 8.38 -10.32 0.41
C LEU A 308 6.97 -9.70 0.39
N ASN A 309 6.87 -8.37 0.51
CA ASN A 309 5.58 -7.68 0.44
C ASN A 309 4.92 -7.85 -0.92
N ALA A 310 5.67 -7.79 -2.02
CA ALA A 310 5.10 -8.01 -3.35
C ALA A 310 4.41 -9.37 -3.50
N LEU A 311 4.95 -10.41 -2.87
CA LEU A 311 4.35 -11.75 -2.82
C LEU A 311 3.08 -11.76 -1.97
N ALA A 312 3.11 -11.15 -0.79
CA ALA A 312 1.95 -11.05 0.09
C ALA A 312 0.83 -10.21 -0.53
N ASP A 313 1.15 -9.09 -1.17
CA ASP A 313 0.21 -8.24 -1.92
C ASP A 313 -0.37 -9.00 -3.11
N PHE A 314 0.46 -9.75 -3.86
CA PHE A 314 -0.01 -10.60 -4.94
C PHE A 314 -1.02 -11.64 -4.41
N ALA A 315 -0.69 -12.28 -3.29
CA ALA A 315 -1.55 -13.26 -2.65
C ALA A 315 -2.87 -12.63 -2.18
N SER A 316 -2.79 -11.49 -1.47
CA SER A 316 -3.90 -10.78 -0.85
C SER A 316 -4.85 -10.19 -1.88
N ILE A 317 -4.33 -9.44 -2.86
CA ILE A 317 -5.12 -8.85 -3.95
C ILE A 317 -5.71 -9.95 -4.83
N GLY A 318 -4.95 -11.01 -5.13
CA GLY A 318 -5.43 -12.16 -5.89
C GLY A 318 -6.58 -12.88 -5.20
N ALA A 319 -6.45 -13.15 -3.89
CA ALA A 319 -7.50 -13.74 -3.06
C ALA A 319 -8.74 -12.85 -3.01
N THR A 320 -8.56 -11.55 -2.73
CA THR A 320 -9.64 -10.56 -2.69
C THR A 320 -10.41 -10.51 -4.00
N ARG A 321 -9.70 -10.41 -5.14
CA ARG A 321 -10.32 -10.45 -6.49
C ARG A 321 -11.09 -11.74 -6.72
N TYR A 322 -10.52 -12.88 -6.33
CA TYR A 322 -11.16 -14.18 -6.50
C TYR A 322 -12.46 -14.29 -5.68
N PHE A 323 -12.43 -13.95 -4.39
CA PHE A 323 -13.60 -14.03 -3.52
C PHE A 323 -14.68 -13.01 -3.89
N LEU A 324 -14.29 -11.79 -4.27
CA LEU A 324 -15.21 -10.79 -4.80
C LEU A 324 -15.94 -11.32 -6.04
N ARG A 325 -15.20 -11.84 -7.03
CA ARG A 325 -15.79 -12.44 -8.24
C ARG A 325 -16.70 -13.62 -7.90
N ARG A 326 -16.26 -14.49 -6.99
CA ARG A 326 -17.04 -15.64 -6.53
C ARG A 326 -18.33 -15.19 -5.85
N GLY A 327 -18.29 -14.16 -5.00
CA GLY A 327 -19.45 -13.59 -4.32
C GLY A 327 -20.45 -12.89 -5.27
N LEU A 328 -20.01 -12.44 -6.45
CA LEU A 328 -20.88 -11.92 -7.49
C LEU A 328 -21.53 -13.00 -8.37
N ALA A 329 -20.97 -14.21 -8.41
CA ALA A 329 -21.51 -15.28 -9.23
C ALA A 329 -22.85 -15.78 -8.69
N LYS A 330 -23.79 -16.06 -9.61
CA LYS A 330 -25.14 -16.51 -9.28
C LYS A 330 -25.09 -17.81 -8.45
N GLY A 331 -25.78 -17.83 -7.31
CA GLY A 331 -25.87 -18.99 -6.43
C GLY A 331 -24.82 -19.05 -5.32
N ASN A 332 -23.85 -18.13 -5.30
CA ASN A 332 -22.85 -18.06 -4.23
C ASN A 332 -23.29 -17.10 -3.12
N ASN A 333 -22.88 -17.42 -1.89
CA ASN A 333 -23.12 -16.59 -0.71
C ASN A 333 -22.03 -15.50 -0.59
N ALA A 334 -22.39 -14.26 -0.89
CA ALA A 334 -21.48 -13.11 -0.83
C ALA A 334 -20.89 -12.88 0.58
N THR A 335 -21.68 -13.12 1.64
CA THR A 335 -21.21 -13.00 3.02
C THR A 335 -20.16 -14.04 3.34
N LEU A 336 -20.37 -15.30 2.92
CA LEU A 336 -19.37 -16.34 3.11
C LEU A 336 -18.08 -16.05 2.32
N CYS A 337 -18.20 -15.50 1.11
CA CYS A 337 -17.03 -15.06 0.34
C CYS A 337 -16.27 -13.92 1.04
N ALA A 338 -16.97 -12.94 1.63
CA ALA A 338 -16.34 -11.86 2.40
C ALA A 338 -15.64 -12.38 3.67
N LEU A 339 -16.26 -13.32 4.40
CA LEU A 339 -15.63 -13.97 5.56
C LEU A 339 -14.42 -14.81 5.16
N SER A 340 -14.51 -15.51 4.02
CA SER A 340 -13.39 -16.29 3.49
C SER A 340 -12.24 -15.40 3.06
N ASP A 341 -12.53 -14.26 2.44
CA ASP A 341 -11.54 -13.26 2.08
C ASP A 341 -10.83 -12.69 3.29
N LEU A 342 -11.59 -12.33 4.34
CA LEU A 342 -11.03 -11.88 5.60
C LEU A 342 -10.12 -12.94 6.23
N ALA A 343 -10.57 -14.20 6.30
CA ALA A 343 -9.78 -15.29 6.87
C ALA A 343 -8.48 -15.55 6.09
N VAL A 344 -8.56 -15.54 4.75
CA VAL A 344 -7.38 -15.73 3.88
C VAL A 344 -6.44 -14.52 3.99
N GLY A 345 -6.96 -13.29 3.99
CA GLY A 345 -6.16 -12.08 4.17
C GLY A 345 -5.42 -12.06 5.50
N LEU A 346 -6.08 -12.43 6.61
CA LEU A 346 -5.43 -12.61 7.91
C LEU A 346 -4.36 -13.70 7.87
N GLY A 347 -4.63 -14.84 7.22
CA GLY A 347 -3.65 -15.90 7.04
C GLY A 347 -2.41 -15.44 6.27
N ILE A 348 -2.59 -14.64 5.21
CA ILE A 348 -1.49 -14.06 4.43
C ILE A 348 -0.69 -13.07 5.28
N PHE A 349 -1.36 -12.23 6.06
CA PHE A 349 -0.70 -11.29 6.98
C PHE A 349 0.19 -12.01 8.01
N PHE A 350 -0.32 -13.07 8.64
CA PHE A 350 0.50 -13.87 9.57
C PHE A 350 1.64 -14.59 8.85
N ALA A 351 1.38 -15.16 7.67
CA ALA A 351 2.42 -15.82 6.87
C ALA A 351 3.53 -14.85 6.47
N LEU A 352 3.20 -13.60 6.12
CA LEU A 352 4.18 -12.55 5.84
C LEU A 352 5.03 -12.23 7.07
N GLY A 353 4.39 -11.95 8.22
CA GLY A 353 5.13 -11.61 9.45
C GLY A 353 6.03 -12.76 9.91
N CYS A 354 5.53 -14.00 9.93
CA CYS A 354 6.33 -15.19 10.22
C CYS A 354 7.45 -15.40 9.20
N GLY A 355 7.18 -15.18 7.91
CA GLY A 355 8.17 -15.29 6.84
C GLY A 355 9.29 -14.25 6.97
N MET A 356 8.96 -13.02 7.38
CA MET A 356 9.95 -11.98 7.66
C MET A 356 10.82 -12.35 8.86
N ILE A 357 10.24 -12.79 9.98
CA ILE A 357 10.97 -13.24 11.17
C ILE A 357 11.92 -14.38 10.80
N TRP A 358 11.42 -15.37 10.07
CA TRP A 358 12.23 -16.50 9.60
C TRP A 358 13.36 -16.06 8.67
N LEU A 359 13.12 -15.11 7.76
CA LEU A 359 14.16 -14.58 6.88
C LEU A 359 15.24 -13.83 7.67
N ILE A 360 14.85 -12.98 8.61
CA ILE A 360 15.79 -12.21 9.44
C ILE A 360 16.66 -13.15 10.29
N ASP A 361 16.06 -14.22 10.82
CA ASP A 361 16.77 -15.21 11.62
C ASP A 361 17.72 -16.09 10.79
N THR A 362 17.29 -16.53 9.61
CA THR A 362 18.07 -17.48 8.80
C THR A 362 19.16 -16.82 7.97
N VAL A 363 18.93 -15.60 7.51
CA VAL A 363 19.91 -14.88 6.68
C VAL A 363 20.84 -14.10 7.60
N ARG A 364 22.07 -14.61 7.70
CA ARG A 364 23.17 -14.01 8.46
C ARG A 364 24.23 -13.47 7.51
N PHE A 365 24.95 -12.44 7.95
CA PHE A 365 26.13 -11.95 7.26
C PHE A 365 27.31 -12.93 7.42
N ALA A 366 28.41 -12.70 6.69
CA ALA A 366 29.60 -13.56 6.74
C ALA A 366 30.21 -13.69 8.15
N ASP A 367 30.01 -12.69 9.00
CA ASP A 367 30.45 -12.62 10.40
C ASP A 367 29.50 -13.35 11.37
N GLY A 368 28.40 -13.92 10.87
CA GLY A 368 27.36 -14.58 11.67
C GLY A 368 26.34 -13.63 12.31
N SER A 369 26.49 -12.32 12.12
CA SER A 369 25.56 -11.33 12.67
C SER A 369 24.19 -11.37 11.97
N ALA A 370 23.16 -10.96 12.72
CA ALA A 370 21.79 -10.87 12.22
C ALA A 370 21.63 -9.76 11.18
N LEU A 371 20.67 -9.92 10.27
CA LEU A 371 20.18 -8.82 9.43
C LEU A 371 19.56 -7.69 10.26
N LEU A 372 18.82 -8.05 11.30
CA LEU A 372 18.16 -7.15 12.24
C LEU A 372 18.11 -7.82 13.62
N ASP A 373 18.29 -7.03 14.68
CA ASP A 373 18.06 -7.50 16.04
C ASP A 373 16.55 -7.64 16.30
N LEU A 374 16.06 -8.88 16.26
CA LEU A 374 14.64 -9.18 16.47
C LEU A 374 14.21 -8.94 17.93
N GLU A 375 15.10 -9.21 18.89
CA GLU A 375 14.80 -9.06 20.31
C GLU A 375 14.64 -7.57 20.64
N GLY A 376 15.61 -6.76 20.22
CA GLY A 376 15.52 -5.30 20.30
C GLY A 376 14.30 -4.73 19.55
N LEU A 377 13.97 -5.26 18.36
CA LEU A 377 12.79 -4.81 17.62
C LEU A 377 11.47 -5.07 18.39
N PHE A 378 11.31 -6.24 19.00
CA PHE A 378 10.11 -6.54 19.79
C PHE A 378 10.04 -5.69 21.06
N GLU A 379 11.17 -5.42 21.70
CA GLU A 379 11.26 -4.50 22.83
C GLU A 379 10.86 -3.07 22.42
N ASP A 380 11.41 -2.57 21.31
CA ASP A 380 11.10 -1.25 20.75
C ASP A 380 9.63 -1.14 20.35
N LEU A 381 9.05 -2.18 19.74
CA LEU A 381 7.62 -2.21 19.41
C LEU A 381 6.72 -2.13 20.65
N ARG A 382 7.18 -2.60 21.81
CA ARG A 382 6.44 -2.52 23.08
C ARG A 382 6.56 -1.16 23.75
N HIS A 383 7.74 -0.54 23.69
CA HIS A 383 8.05 0.67 24.46
C HIS A 383 7.88 1.95 23.64
N SER A 384 8.20 1.89 22.34
CA SER A 384 8.21 3.02 21.40
C SER A 384 7.58 2.65 20.04
N PRO A 385 6.32 2.16 20.00
CA PRO A 385 5.68 1.72 18.75
C PRO A 385 5.56 2.82 17.68
N ALA A 386 5.54 4.08 18.08
CA ALA A 386 5.48 5.23 17.17
C ALA A 386 6.74 5.32 16.29
N ASP A 387 7.91 4.96 16.82
CA ASP A 387 9.19 5.01 16.10
C ASP A 387 9.31 3.84 15.11
N GLN A 388 8.51 2.78 15.32
CA GLN A 388 8.46 1.57 14.51
C GLN A 388 7.23 1.54 13.58
N ILE A 389 6.62 2.70 13.28
CA ILE A 389 5.42 2.80 12.44
C ILE A 389 5.63 2.19 11.04
N TRP A 390 6.87 2.17 10.55
CA TRP A 390 7.21 1.54 9.29
C TRP A 390 6.89 0.04 9.28
N VAL A 391 7.05 -0.69 10.39
CA VAL A 391 6.71 -2.12 10.52
C VAL A 391 5.19 -2.29 10.35
N LEU A 392 4.43 -1.42 11.01
CA LEU A 392 2.98 -1.43 10.99
C LEU A 392 2.44 -1.10 9.59
N ILE A 393 3.02 -0.10 8.93
CA ILE A 393 2.62 0.28 7.58
C ILE A 393 2.98 -0.84 6.60
N MET A 394 4.17 -1.41 6.71
CA MET A 394 4.63 -2.46 5.82
C MET A 394 3.73 -3.71 5.94
N LEU A 395 3.61 -4.29 7.14
CA LEU A 395 2.78 -5.48 7.36
C LEU A 395 1.30 -5.18 7.12
N GLY A 396 0.81 -4.05 7.62
CA GLY A 396 -0.59 -3.64 7.55
C GLY A 396 -1.06 -3.27 6.14
N SER A 397 -0.16 -2.81 5.25
CA SER A 397 -0.52 -2.47 3.87
C SER A 397 -1.07 -3.66 3.09
N THR A 398 -0.60 -4.87 3.41
CA THR A 398 -1.06 -6.12 2.78
C THR A 398 -2.50 -6.50 3.15
N LEU A 399 -3.01 -5.99 4.27
CA LEU A 399 -4.41 -6.14 4.70
C LEU A 399 -5.34 -5.09 4.10
N LEU A 400 -4.81 -4.01 3.52
CA LEU A 400 -5.60 -2.88 3.04
C LEU A 400 -6.66 -3.29 2.00
N PRO A 401 -6.38 -4.14 0.99
CA PRO A 401 -7.41 -4.62 0.06
C PRO A 401 -8.54 -5.37 0.77
N THR A 402 -8.21 -6.26 1.69
CA THR A 402 -9.17 -7.07 2.47
C THR A 402 -10.02 -6.20 3.41
N LEU A 403 -9.40 -5.23 4.08
CA LEU A 403 -10.10 -4.27 4.96
C LEU A 403 -11.03 -3.36 4.16
N LEU A 404 -10.61 -2.90 2.97
CA LEU A 404 -11.46 -2.13 2.08
C LEU A 404 -12.67 -2.95 1.60
N HIS A 405 -12.46 -4.22 1.24
CA HIS A 405 -13.57 -5.12 0.90
C HIS A 405 -14.51 -5.31 2.09
N ALA A 406 -13.99 -5.58 3.29
CA ALA A 406 -14.79 -5.73 4.50
C ALA A 406 -15.61 -4.45 4.79
N ALA A 407 -15.00 -3.27 4.67
CA ALA A 407 -15.67 -1.99 4.85
C ALA A 407 -16.80 -1.78 3.82
N LEU A 408 -16.54 -2.03 2.53
CA LEU A 408 -17.56 -1.94 1.47
C LEU A 408 -18.70 -2.95 1.67
N GLY A 409 -18.38 -4.16 2.09
CA GLY A 409 -19.35 -5.19 2.45
C GLY A 409 -20.24 -4.75 3.60
N LEU A 410 -19.64 -4.25 4.68
CA LEU A 410 -20.37 -3.77 5.85
C LEU A 410 -21.23 -2.54 5.51
N THR A 411 -20.73 -1.62 4.69
CA THR A 411 -21.53 -0.48 4.18
C THR A 411 -22.80 -0.96 3.52
N THR A 412 -22.66 -1.98 2.66
CA THR A 412 -23.76 -2.53 1.89
C THR A 412 -24.75 -3.23 2.82
N VAL A 413 -24.26 -3.94 3.84
CA VAL A 413 -25.11 -4.54 4.88
C VAL A 413 -25.87 -3.46 5.65
N VAL A 414 -25.20 -2.43 6.17
CA VAL A 414 -25.84 -1.35 6.96
C VAL A 414 -26.86 -0.55 6.13
N LEU A 415 -26.55 -0.29 4.86
CA LEU A 415 -27.46 0.43 3.96
C LEU A 415 -28.64 -0.43 3.49
N SER A 416 -28.48 -1.76 3.45
CA SER A 416 -29.54 -2.69 3.04
C SER A 416 -30.32 -3.26 4.23
N HIS A 417 -29.74 -3.21 5.43
CA HIS A 417 -30.29 -3.78 6.66
C HIS A 417 -30.03 -2.83 7.85
N PRO A 418 -31.08 -2.38 8.57
CA PRO A 418 -32.47 -2.79 8.41
C PRO A 418 -33.16 -2.08 7.23
N GLU A 419 -33.99 -2.81 6.46
CA GLU A 419 -34.79 -2.25 5.36
C GLU A 419 -35.61 -1.02 5.79
N LYS A 420 -36.00 -0.96 7.07
CA LYS A 420 -36.72 0.16 7.67
C LYS A 420 -35.92 1.46 7.59
N LEU A 421 -34.62 1.41 7.86
CA LEU A 421 -33.74 2.58 7.79
C LEU A 421 -33.59 3.06 6.35
N GLN A 422 -33.37 2.13 5.42
CA GLN A 422 -33.28 2.41 3.98
C GLN A 422 -34.56 3.08 3.45
N LYS A 423 -35.72 2.46 3.71
CA LYS A 423 -37.05 2.97 3.32
C LYS A 423 -37.34 4.34 3.97
N PHE A 424 -36.95 4.53 5.22
CA PHE A 424 -37.11 5.80 5.93
C PHE A 424 -36.27 6.93 5.33
N ILE A 425 -34.98 6.69 5.06
CA ILE A 425 -34.11 7.68 4.39
C ILE A 425 -34.65 8.03 3.00
N SER A 426 -35.08 7.02 2.23
CA SER A 426 -35.71 7.23 0.92
C SER A 426 -36.98 8.06 1.01
N TYR A 427 -37.83 7.82 2.01
CA TYR A 427 -39.06 8.58 2.24
C TYR A 427 -38.76 10.05 2.52
N LEU A 428 -37.81 10.32 3.43
CA LEU A 428 -37.41 11.68 3.80
C LEU A 428 -36.88 12.48 2.59
N LEU A 429 -35.99 11.86 1.81
CA LEU A 429 -35.44 12.47 0.60
C LEU A 429 -36.51 12.68 -0.49
N HIS A 430 -37.48 11.78 -0.62
CA HIS A 430 -38.60 11.93 -1.54
C HIS A 430 -39.49 13.11 -1.16
N LYS A 431 -39.90 13.21 0.11
CA LYS A 431 -40.68 14.35 0.62
C LYS A 431 -39.94 15.68 0.47
N GLY A 432 -38.63 15.67 0.68
CA GLY A 432 -37.75 16.80 0.35
C GLY A 432 -37.86 17.26 -1.10
N GLY A 433 -37.96 16.30 -2.03
CA GLY A 433 -38.15 16.58 -3.45
C GLY A 433 -39.52 17.09 -3.86
N GLU A 434 -40.56 16.79 -3.07
CA GLU A 434 -41.93 17.28 -3.24
C GLU A 434 -42.16 18.70 -2.66
N GLY A 435 -41.12 19.32 -2.08
CA GLY A 435 -41.19 20.67 -1.53
C GLY A 435 -41.07 20.75 0.00
N TYR A 436 -41.06 19.62 0.72
CA TYR A 436 -40.87 19.59 2.17
C TYR A 436 -39.38 19.61 2.54
N ALA A 437 -38.73 20.77 2.33
CA ALA A 437 -37.30 20.95 2.51
C ALA A 437 -36.72 20.44 3.86
N PRO A 438 -37.39 20.61 5.03
CA PRO A 438 -36.87 20.10 6.30
C PRO A 438 -36.70 18.59 6.34
N LEU A 439 -37.66 17.82 5.80
CA LEU A 439 -37.59 16.36 5.76
C LEU A 439 -36.48 15.88 4.81
N GLY A 440 -36.31 16.56 3.67
CA GLY A 440 -35.21 16.26 2.75
C GLY A 440 -33.83 16.46 3.37
N ARG A 441 -33.65 17.54 4.16
CA ARG A 441 -32.39 17.82 4.88
C ARG A 441 -32.10 16.75 5.94
N LEU A 442 -33.13 16.29 6.64
CA LEU A 442 -33.00 15.18 7.59
C LEU A 442 -32.59 13.88 6.88
N GLY A 443 -33.23 13.55 5.75
CA GLY A 443 -32.88 12.37 4.95
C GLY A 443 -31.44 12.42 4.42
N GLN A 444 -31.00 13.60 3.98
CA GLN A 444 -29.63 13.84 3.55
C GLN A 444 -28.64 13.67 4.70
N LEU A 445 -28.92 14.26 5.87
CA LEU A 445 -28.08 14.14 7.06
C LEU A 445 -27.92 12.68 7.48
N LEU A 446 -29.02 11.91 7.53
CA LEU A 446 -28.97 10.50 7.89
C LEU A 446 -28.15 9.68 6.88
N LEU A 447 -28.29 9.96 5.58
CA LEU A 447 -27.46 9.31 4.56
C LEU A 447 -25.97 9.67 4.73
N SER A 448 -25.65 10.94 4.99
CA SER A 448 -24.28 11.40 5.25
C SER A 448 -23.67 10.72 6.47
N VAL A 449 -24.45 10.58 7.55
CA VAL A 449 -24.04 9.88 8.77
C VAL A 449 -23.72 8.42 8.48
N VAL A 450 -24.55 7.71 7.71
CA VAL A 450 -24.25 6.31 7.36
C VAL A 450 -22.96 6.20 6.55
N CYS A 451 -22.78 7.04 5.52
CA CYS A 451 -21.55 7.05 4.72
C CYS A 451 -20.30 7.39 5.56
N ALA A 452 -20.40 8.41 6.43
CA ALA A 452 -19.30 8.81 7.30
C ALA A 452 -18.95 7.72 8.31
N SER A 453 -19.95 7.03 8.88
CA SER A 453 -19.73 5.97 9.86
C SER A 453 -18.94 4.80 9.30
N VAL A 454 -19.08 4.48 8.02
CA VAL A 454 -18.26 3.46 7.35
C VAL A 454 -16.80 3.88 7.25
N VAL A 455 -16.54 5.10 6.77
CA VAL A 455 -15.17 5.61 6.62
C VAL A 455 -14.50 5.73 7.99
N THR A 456 -15.27 6.23 8.97
CA THR A 456 -14.82 6.31 10.36
C THR A 456 -14.60 4.94 10.97
N LEU A 457 -15.32 3.88 10.58
CA LEU A 457 -15.02 2.53 11.07
C LEU A 457 -13.64 2.05 10.62
N MET A 458 -13.22 2.36 9.39
CA MET A 458 -11.86 2.07 8.92
C MET A 458 -10.82 2.85 9.73
N GLY A 459 -11.06 4.14 9.94
CA GLY A 459 -10.23 4.99 10.80
C GLY A 459 -10.22 4.52 12.27
N LEU A 460 -11.34 3.99 12.75
CA LEU A 460 -11.49 3.44 14.08
C LEU A 460 -10.70 2.15 14.22
N MET A 461 -10.72 1.24 13.23
CA MET A 461 -9.84 0.07 13.26
C MET A 461 -8.37 0.49 13.34
N MET A 462 -7.94 1.47 12.55
CA MET A 462 -6.57 2.01 12.64
C MET A 462 -6.28 2.63 14.02
N TYR A 463 -7.23 3.36 14.59
CA TYR A 463 -7.11 3.91 15.95
C TYR A 463 -7.08 2.81 17.03
N LEU A 464 -7.87 1.75 16.88
CA LEU A 464 -7.85 0.59 17.78
C LEU A 464 -6.52 -0.17 17.71
N ILE A 465 -5.91 -0.25 16.52
CA ILE A 465 -4.57 -0.84 16.33
C ILE A 465 -3.51 0.01 17.03
N THR A 466 -3.60 1.34 16.93
CA THR A 466 -2.47 2.24 17.23
C THR A 466 -2.58 3.02 18.55
N GLN A 467 -3.77 3.17 19.11
CA GLN A 467 -4.02 4.14 20.20
C GLN A 467 -4.93 3.61 21.31
N PHE A 468 -5.95 2.80 20.99
CA PHE A 468 -6.90 2.33 22.01
C PHE A 468 -6.26 1.37 23.02
N ASP A 469 -6.42 1.68 24.31
CA ASP A 469 -5.83 0.94 25.43
C ASP A 469 -4.33 0.66 25.24
N HIS A 470 -3.58 1.70 24.86
CA HIS A 470 -2.13 1.63 24.60
C HIS A 470 -1.76 0.63 23.48
N GLY A 471 -2.64 0.42 22.51
CA GLY A 471 -2.41 -0.51 21.41
C GLY A 471 -2.65 -1.96 21.80
N TRP A 472 -3.74 -2.26 22.53
CA TRP A 472 -4.07 -3.62 22.98
C TRP A 472 -3.96 -4.68 21.87
N LEU A 473 -4.47 -4.38 20.67
CA LEU A 473 -4.39 -5.30 19.54
C LEU A 473 -2.95 -5.45 19.03
N LEU A 474 -2.20 -4.34 18.96
CA LEU A 474 -0.79 -4.35 18.61
C LEU A 474 0.02 -5.19 19.60
N LYS A 475 -0.23 -5.06 20.90
CA LYS A 475 0.41 -5.88 21.93
C LYS A 475 0.20 -7.38 21.71
N HIS A 476 -1.04 -7.80 21.45
CA HIS A 476 -1.32 -9.22 21.20
C HIS A 476 -0.72 -9.70 19.86
N LEU A 477 -0.68 -8.83 18.84
CA LEU A 477 0.01 -9.14 17.60
C LEU A 477 1.53 -9.33 17.83
N ILE A 478 2.15 -8.46 18.63
CA ILE A 478 3.55 -8.59 19.05
C ILE A 478 3.75 -9.93 19.76
N ASP A 479 2.91 -10.25 20.75
CA ASP A 479 3.01 -11.50 21.53
C ASP A 479 2.88 -12.75 20.64
N ILE A 480 2.03 -12.73 19.60
CA ILE A 480 1.91 -13.84 18.64
C ILE A 480 3.19 -13.99 17.81
N PHE A 481 3.72 -12.88 17.28
CA PHE A 481 4.90 -12.89 16.43
C PHE A 481 6.18 -13.24 17.21
N GLU A 482 6.32 -12.71 18.42
CA GLU A 482 7.42 -13.07 19.32
C GLU A 482 7.30 -14.52 19.78
N GLY A 483 6.09 -15.01 20.10
CA GLY A 483 5.86 -16.42 20.38
C GLY A 483 6.29 -17.33 19.24
N PHE A 484 6.03 -16.93 17.99
CA PHE A 484 6.57 -17.62 16.82
C PHE A 484 8.11 -17.54 16.76
N ALA A 485 8.69 -16.36 17.01
CA ALA A 485 10.15 -16.17 17.02
C ALA A 485 10.83 -17.05 18.08
N GLN A 486 10.23 -17.16 19.27
CA GLN A 486 10.69 -18.05 20.34
C GLN A 486 10.61 -19.52 19.94
N ILE A 487 9.52 -19.95 19.27
CA ILE A 487 9.36 -21.34 18.79
C ILE A 487 10.48 -21.74 17.82
N ILE A 488 10.88 -20.84 16.93
CA ILE A 488 11.96 -21.12 15.97
C ILE A 488 13.36 -20.86 16.55
N GLY A 489 13.46 -20.39 17.80
CA GLY A 489 14.73 -20.09 18.47
C GLY A 489 15.38 -18.77 18.06
N ALA A 490 14.65 -17.89 17.37
CA ALA A 490 15.14 -16.58 16.92
C ALA A 490 15.19 -15.53 18.05
N VAL A 491 14.40 -15.71 19.10
CA VAL A 491 14.36 -14.85 20.30
C VAL A 491 14.40 -15.73 21.54
N SER A 492 15.05 -15.25 22.60
CA SER A 492 15.18 -15.97 23.85
C SER A 492 13.82 -16.16 24.55
N ILE A 493 13.61 -17.32 25.18
CA ILE A 493 12.44 -17.51 26.06
C ILE A 493 12.78 -16.81 27.38
N VAL A 494 12.21 -15.63 27.61
CA VAL A 494 12.25 -15.00 28.92
C VAL A 494 11.31 -15.79 29.83
N VAL A 495 11.89 -16.67 30.67
CA VAL A 495 11.18 -17.50 31.64
C VAL A 495 10.79 -16.69 32.87
#